data_AF-A0A6M0B6Q5-F1
#
_entry.id   AF-A0A6M0B6Q5-F1
#
_cell.length_a   1.000
_cell.length_b   1.000
_cell.length_c   1.000
_cell.angle_alpha   90.00
_cell.angle_beta   90.00
_cell.angle_gamma   90.00
#
_symmetry.space_group_name_H-M   'P 1'
#
loop_
_entity.id
_entity.type
_entity.pdbx_description
1 polymer ?
#
loop_
_entity_poly.entity_id
_entity_poly.type
_entity_poly.pdbx_seq_one_letter_code
_entity_poly.pdbx_strand_id
1 'polypeptide(L)' 'MSPEFNPNLKKYPVEHTLKGSRKAVIYSMHTLYVFGYAEICEWSPMEPTEVPGEVKTTMMKYWLLP' A
#
# COMPACT_ATOMS: atom_id res chain seq x y z
N MET A 1 3.53 -26.62 -20.75
CA MET A 1 4.38 -26.81 -19.56
C MET A 1 3.84 -25.88 -18.49
N SER A 2 3.18 -26.41 -17.47
CA SER A 2 2.66 -25.60 -16.36
C SER A 2 3.84 -25.09 -15.54
N PRO A 3 3.88 -23.82 -15.11
CA PRO A 3 4.97 -23.37 -14.24
C PRO A 3 4.90 -24.15 -12.93
N GLU A 4 5.99 -24.83 -12.60
CA GLU A 4 6.15 -25.53 -11.33
C GLU A 4 6.01 -24.50 -10.19
N PHE A 5 5.02 -24.69 -9.33
CA PHE A 5 4.85 -23.88 -8.13
C PHE A 5 6.05 -24.12 -7.22
N ASN A 6 6.95 -23.14 -7.13
CA ASN A 6 8.07 -23.18 -6.19
C ASN A 6 7.56 -22.78 -4.79
N PRO A 7 7.45 -23.71 -3.83
CA PRO A 7 6.92 -23.40 -2.50
C PRO A 7 7.87 -22.52 -1.65
N ASN A 8 9.09 -22.25 -2.13
CA ASN A 8 10.11 -21.45 -1.41
C ASN A 8 10.13 -19.96 -1.79
N LEU A 9 9.05 -19.40 -2.32
CA LEU A 9 8.95 -17.95 -2.50
C LEU A 9 8.98 -17.27 -1.13
N LYS A 10 10.10 -16.62 -0.82
CA LYS A 10 10.24 -15.84 0.42
C LYS A 10 9.32 -14.62 0.34
N LYS A 11 8.39 -14.53 1.28
CA LYS A 11 7.50 -13.39 1.46
C LYS A 11 8.20 -12.32 2.28
N TYR A 12 8.36 -11.13 1.71
CA TYR A 12 8.94 -9.98 2.40
C TYR A 12 7.83 -8.97 2.73
N PRO A 13 7.58 -8.66 4.01
CA PRO A 13 6.64 -7.62 4.38
C PRO A 13 7.21 -6.26 4.00
N VAL A 14 6.42 -5.45 3.30
CA VAL A 14 6.76 -4.08 2.91
C VAL A 14 5.62 -3.15 3.32
N GLU A 15 5.95 -2.24 4.25
CA GLU A 15 5.06 -1.15 4.62
C GLU A 15 5.10 -0.06 3.55
N HIS A 16 3.91 0.40 3.15
CA HIS A 16 3.75 1.57 2.29
C HIS A 16 3.08 2.66 3.09
N THR A 17 3.69 3.85 3.11
CA THR A 17 3.11 5.04 3.74
C THR A 17 2.80 6.08 2.68
N LEU A 18 1.55 6.52 2.63
CA LEU A 18 1.16 7.73 1.90
C LEU A 18 1.08 8.87 2.89
N LYS A 19 1.68 10.02 2.55
CA LYS A 19 1.74 11.20 3.39
C LYS A 19 1.59 12.45 2.53
N GLY A 20 0.77 13.40 2.98
CA GLY A 20 0.51 14.65 2.26
C GLY A 20 -0.84 15.27 2.62
N SER A 21 -1.33 16.19 1.79
CA SER A 21 -2.70 16.72 2.00
C SER A 21 -3.74 15.60 1.91
N ARG A 22 -4.84 15.72 2.65
CA ARG A 22 -5.93 14.73 2.63
C ARG A 22 -6.43 14.42 1.22
N LYS A 23 -6.55 15.43 0.36
CA LYS A 23 -6.95 15.27 -1.04
C LYS A 23 -5.92 14.46 -1.83
N ALA A 24 -4.63 14.75 -1.66
CA ALA A 24 -3.57 14.02 -2.34
C ALA A 24 -3.52 12.55 -1.88
N VAL A 25 -3.64 12.28 -0.59
CA VAL A 25 -3.66 10.92 -0.04
C VAL A 25 -4.83 10.11 -0.60
N ILE A 26 -6.06 10.67 -0.58
CA ILE A 26 -7.24 10.01 -1.15
C ILE A 26 -7.05 9.74 -2.65
N TYR A 27 -6.54 10.71 -3.41
CA TYR A 27 -6.29 10.54 -4.84
C TYR A 27 -5.28 9.42 -5.12
N SER A 28 -4.20 9.35 -4.35
CA SER A 28 -3.20 8.29 -4.46
C SER A 28 -3.78 6.92 -4.12
N MET A 29 -4.60 6.79 -3.07
CA MET A 29 -5.29 5.54 -2.73
C MET A 29 -6.18 5.07 -3.89
N HIS A 30 -7.01 5.96 -4.45
CA HIS A 30 -7.86 5.60 -5.60
C HIS A 30 -7.05 5.24 -6.85
N THR A 31 -5.94 5.95 -7.09
CA THR A 31 -5.06 5.65 -8.23
C THR A 31 -4.47 4.25 -8.10
N LEU A 32 -3.94 3.89 -6.92
CA LEU A 32 -3.40 2.55 -6.65
C LEU A 32 -4.48 1.47 -6.74
N TYR A 33 -5.71 1.78 -6.34
CA TYR A 33 -6.85 0.87 -6.51
C TYR A 33 -7.20 0.63 -7.98
N VAL A 34 -7.30 1.69 -8.79
CA VAL A 34 -7.61 1.58 -10.22
C VAL A 34 -6.54 0.78 -10.97
N PHE A 35 -5.27 0.87 -10.55
CA PHE A 35 -4.18 0.08 -11.13
C PHE A 35 -4.12 -1.36 -10.59
N GLY A 36 -5.03 -1.77 -9.70
CA GLY A 36 -5.02 -3.10 -9.09
C GLY A 36 -3.85 -3.34 -8.14
N TYR A 37 -3.17 -2.28 -7.70
CA TYR A 37 -2.03 -2.39 -6.80
C TYR A 37 -2.46 -2.62 -5.35
N ALA A 38 -3.53 -1.96 -4.89
CA ALA A 38 -4.00 -2.06 -3.50
C ALA A 38 -5.51 -1.85 -3.39
N GLU A 39 -6.16 -2.56 -2.47
CA GLU A 39 -7.57 -2.35 -2.15
C GLU A 39 -7.74 -1.16 -1.20
N ILE A 40 -8.86 -0.45 -1.29
CA ILE A 40 -9.11 0.72 -0.42
C ILE A 40 -9.16 0.31 1.07
N CYS A 41 -9.65 -0.89 1.38
CA CYS A 41 -9.74 -1.41 2.74
C CYS A 41 -8.41 -1.92 3.32
N GLU A 42 -7.35 -2.03 2.52
CA GLU A 42 -6.01 -2.41 3.00
C GLU A 42 -5.31 -1.25 3.74
N TRP A 43 -5.77 -0.02 3.52
CA TRP A 43 -5.20 1.18 4.11
C TRP A 43 -5.72 1.41 5.53
N SER A 44 -4.84 1.83 6.43
CA SER A 44 -5.20 2.27 7.77
C SER A 44 -5.97 3.59 7.73
N PRO A 45 -6.77 3.90 8.79
CA PRO A 45 -7.41 5.21 8.91
C PRO A 45 -6.38 6.34 8.76
N MET A 46 -6.77 7.42 8.07
CA MET A 46 -5.89 8.59 7.93
C MET A 46 -5.70 9.31 9.26
N GLU A 47 -4.44 9.48 9.66
CA GLU A 47 -4.06 10.16 10.90
C GLU A 47 -3.34 11.49 10.59
N PRO A 48 -3.55 12.54 11.39
CA PRO A 48 -2.78 13.77 11.27
C PRO A 48 -1.30 13.50 11.58
N THR A 49 -0.43 14.34 11.02
CA THR A 49 1.01 14.35 11.34
C THR A 49 1.38 15.61 12.12
N GLU A 50 2.66 15.76 12.44
CA GLU A 50 3.19 16.99 13.06
C GLU A 50 3.10 18.22 12.16
N VAL A 51 2.93 18.01 10.84
CA VAL A 51 2.78 19.10 9.87
C VAL A 51 1.29 19.46 9.73
N PRO A 52 0.89 20.73 9.97
CA PRO A 52 -0.50 21.15 9.84
C PRO A 52 -1.08 20.89 8.44
N GLY A 53 -2.25 20.25 8.40
CA GLY A 53 -2.95 19.92 7.15
C GLY A 53 -2.42 18.67 6.43
N GLU A 54 -1.36 18.05 6.94
CA GLU A 54 -0.82 16.80 6.42
C GLU A 54 -1.35 15.59 7.19
N VAL A 55 -1.77 14.58 6.44
CA VAL A 55 -2.22 13.29 6.96
C VAL A 55 -1.34 12.17 6.43
N LYS A 56 -1.31 11.05 7.14
CA LYS A 56 -0.69 9.81 6.70
C LYS A 56 -1.67 8.64 6.76
N THR A 57 -1.45 7.65 5.92
CA THR A 57 -2.09 6.32 5.97
C THR A 57 -1.05 5.28 5.56
N THR A 58 -1.19 4.08 6.09
CA THR A 58 -0.25 2.99 5.89
C THR A 58 -0.96 1.70 5.47
N MET A 59 -0.26 0.86 4.72
CA MET A 59 -0.68 -0.51 4.44
C MET A 59 0.53 -1.45 4.46
N MET A 60 0.29 -2.75 4.61
CA MET A 60 1.31 -3.80 4.57
C MET A 60 1.05 -4.72 3.39
N LYS A 61 2.05 -4.93 2.52
CA LYS A 61 1.98 -5.93 1.44
C LYS A 61 3.13 -6.92 1.54
N TYR A 62 2.92 -8.15 1.06
CA TYR A 62 3.97 -9.18 1.01
C TYR A 62 4.47 -9.34 -0.42
N TRP A 63 5.75 -9.08 -0.64
CA TRP A 63 6.40 -9.26 -1.93
C TRP A 63 6.94 -10.67 -2.02
N LEU A 64 6.71 -11.31 -3.17
CA LEU A 64 7.36 -12.58 -3.52
C LEU A 64 8.65 -12.22 -4.25
N LEU A 65 9.78 -12.35 -3.58
CA LEU A 65 11.07 -12.22 -4.26
C LEU A 65 11.44 -13.57 -4.92
N PRO A 66 12.02 -13.54 -6.13
CA PRO A 66 12.46 -14.73 -6.84
C PRO A 66 13.55 -15.49 -6.09
#